data_AF-A0A833E4D6-F1
#
_entry.id   AF-A0A833E4D6-F1
#
_cell.length_a   1.000
_cell.length_b   1.000
_cell.length_c   1.000
_cell.angle_alpha   90.00
_cell.angle_beta   90.00
_cell.angle_gamma   90.00
#
_symmetry.space_group_name_H-M   'P 1'
#
loop_
_entity.id
_entity.type
_entity.pdbx_description
1 polymer ?
#
loop_
_entity_poly.entity_id
_entity_poly.type
_entity_poly.pdbx_seq_one_letter_code
_entity_poly.pdbx_strand_id
1 'polypeptide(L)'
;MRERESDFNAVLKLFEFEKELGDVSASLQGLERGTLNINKYKLAREGYYDIKVFRRGEEIIKEIKKHLDSNKFTYIEYGYDYEVDIIYSWLSYLESEIDLRCVNSYPFKRCDVFNARKYRDFIEDLEKAGIKCGFIEEDEKTVSFVKVLESFRNCLHTLGIEMSKVIGASKELEDITMGICRVVRLGDKKDEAMEICKTFAENVIKNTEYYDYHDRDVQTGIIYGDEVQFKIGGAASHASILNLKKGEFRYEDHHDIRLYAVREVLENMGLSCWFSGRSLVCEGVDFEKGKKIAKLLAYLPSLDIYIDEIVQDYVDGLMEVCVEKCVEKYGNELKKECEEEGYTGPFVDVCIRERCSEDICAQELMEEAESELKIISAAALEGAVEEKDWSYLDVVEYIRTEIDSIIEAKRIEEV
;
A
#
# COMPACT_ATOMS: atom_id res chain seq x y z
N MET A 1 12.12 -4.77 -35.58
CA MET A 1 12.90 -4.10 -34.51
C MET A 1 12.40 -2.70 -34.22
N ARG A 2 12.27 -1.78 -35.20
CA ARG A 2 11.77 -0.41 -34.95
C ARG A 2 10.31 -0.33 -34.48
N GLU A 3 9.41 -1.17 -35.00
CA GLU A 3 7.99 -1.20 -34.54
C GLU A 3 7.89 -1.65 -33.08
N ARG A 4 8.57 -2.74 -32.69
CA ARG A 4 8.62 -3.19 -31.29
C ARG A 4 9.21 -2.15 -30.34
N GLU A 5 10.17 -1.34 -30.79
CA GLU A 5 10.73 -0.27 -29.96
C GLU A 5 9.72 0.87 -29.73
N SER A 6 8.89 1.18 -30.73
CA SER A 6 7.78 2.13 -30.60
C SER A 6 6.71 1.62 -29.64
N ASP A 7 6.30 0.36 -29.80
CA ASP A 7 5.28 -0.25 -28.94
C ASP A 7 5.75 -0.32 -27.48
N PHE A 8 7.02 -0.66 -27.31
CA PHE A 8 7.66 -0.71 -26.02
C PHE A 8 7.70 0.68 -25.36
N ASN A 9 8.13 1.72 -26.09
CA ASN A 9 8.07 3.11 -25.61
C ASN A 9 6.66 3.53 -25.21
N ALA A 10 5.61 3.01 -25.85
CA ALA A 10 4.23 3.30 -25.48
C ALA A 10 3.88 2.76 -24.09
N VAL A 11 4.33 1.56 -23.73
CA VAL A 11 4.14 1.01 -22.38
C VAL A 11 5.05 1.70 -21.36
N LEU A 12 6.30 2.00 -21.73
CA LEU A 12 7.22 2.71 -20.84
C LEU A 12 6.68 4.05 -20.36
N LYS A 13 6.01 4.77 -21.25
CA LYS A 13 5.43 6.06 -20.93
C LYS A 13 4.34 5.95 -19.85
N LEU A 14 3.66 4.80 -19.72
CA LEU A 14 2.68 4.58 -18.64
C LEU A 14 3.35 4.59 -17.26
N PHE A 15 4.52 3.96 -17.12
CA PHE A 15 5.31 4.00 -15.88
C PHE A 15 5.85 5.40 -15.57
N GLU A 16 6.21 6.18 -16.60
CA GLU A 16 6.60 7.58 -16.39
C GLU A 16 5.43 8.41 -15.86
N PHE A 17 4.23 8.24 -16.43
CA PHE A 17 3.03 8.94 -15.97
C PHE A 17 2.61 8.52 -14.56
N GLU A 18 2.70 7.23 -14.25
CA GLU A 18 2.47 6.68 -12.92
C GLU A 18 3.34 7.40 -11.88
N LYS A 19 4.65 7.46 -12.13
CA LYS A 19 5.60 8.16 -11.26
C LYS A 19 5.30 9.65 -11.11
N GLU A 20 5.02 10.34 -12.22
CA GLU A 20 4.68 11.77 -12.20
C GLU A 20 3.40 12.06 -11.41
N LEU A 21 2.38 11.20 -11.53
CA LEU A 21 1.16 11.29 -10.74
C LEU A 21 1.41 11.05 -9.26
N GLY A 22 2.28 10.11 -8.91
CA GLY A 22 2.67 9.85 -7.53
C GLY A 22 3.35 11.06 -6.88
N ASP A 23 4.28 11.71 -7.59
CA ASP A 23 4.96 12.91 -7.10
C ASP A 23 3.99 14.10 -6.94
N VAL A 24 3.02 14.25 -7.85
CA VAL A 24 1.94 15.23 -7.73
C VAL A 24 1.06 14.93 -6.52
N SER A 25 0.61 13.69 -6.36
CA SER A 25 -0.25 13.29 -5.25
C SER A 25 0.41 13.49 -3.89
N ALA A 26 1.68 13.14 -3.75
CA ALA A 26 2.45 13.42 -2.54
C ALA A 26 2.53 14.93 -2.25
N SER A 27 2.82 15.73 -3.29
CA SER A 27 2.90 17.19 -3.17
C SER A 27 1.55 17.81 -2.80
N LEU A 28 0.43 17.29 -3.33
CA LEU A 28 -0.93 17.73 -2.99
C LEU A 28 -1.25 17.50 -1.51
N GLN A 29 -0.71 16.44 -0.93
CA GLN A 29 -0.85 16.11 0.49
C GLN A 29 0.15 16.88 1.38
N GLY A 30 0.95 17.77 0.81
CA GLY A 30 1.93 18.56 1.56
C GLY A 30 3.22 17.82 1.89
N LEU A 31 3.52 16.72 1.19
CA LEU A 31 4.75 15.97 1.37
C LEU A 31 5.75 16.41 0.30
N GLU A 32 6.83 17.07 0.76
CA GLU A 32 7.87 17.60 -0.11
C GLU A 32 9.24 17.13 0.41
N ARG A 33 9.92 16.29 -0.38
CA ARG A 33 11.28 15.78 -0.08
C ARG A 33 11.43 15.25 1.35
N GLY A 34 10.46 14.46 1.79
CA GLY A 34 10.46 13.85 3.12
C GLY A 34 10.15 14.73 4.30
N THR A 35 9.75 15.98 4.03
CA THR A 35 9.17 16.83 5.06
C THR A 35 7.67 16.92 4.87
N LEU A 36 6.93 16.61 5.94
CA LEU A 36 5.50 16.85 5.98
C LEU A 36 5.26 18.32 6.32
N ASN A 37 4.72 19.07 5.37
CA ASN A 37 4.16 20.37 5.68
C ASN A 37 2.78 20.18 6.32
N ILE A 38 2.75 20.19 7.65
CA ILE A 38 1.55 19.88 8.45
C ILE A 38 0.36 20.78 8.08
N ASN A 39 0.61 22.03 7.68
CA ASN A 39 -0.45 22.96 7.30
C ASN A 39 -1.03 22.58 5.93
N LYS A 40 -0.19 22.24 4.95
CA LYS A 40 -0.65 21.74 3.65
C LYS A 40 -1.40 20.41 3.80
N TYR A 41 -0.91 19.51 4.64
CA TYR A 41 -1.56 18.23 4.90
C TYR A 41 -2.97 18.39 5.51
N LYS A 42 -3.11 19.25 6.53
CA LYS A 42 -4.42 19.59 7.11
C LYS A 42 -5.37 20.18 6.06
N LEU A 43 -4.88 21.12 5.26
CA LEU A 43 -5.65 21.71 4.15
C LEU A 43 -6.07 20.65 3.13
N ALA A 44 -5.18 19.72 2.76
CA ALA A 44 -5.47 18.64 1.82
C ALA A 44 -6.57 17.69 2.34
N ARG A 45 -6.59 17.40 3.65
CA ARG A 45 -7.68 16.65 4.31
C ARG A 45 -9.02 17.38 4.27
N GLU A 46 -8.99 18.71 4.25
CA GLU A 46 -10.17 19.57 4.07
C GLU A 46 -10.51 19.81 2.59
N GLY A 47 -9.81 19.18 1.65
CA GLY A 47 -10.05 19.31 0.21
C GLY A 47 -9.40 20.54 -0.44
N TYR A 48 -8.49 21.23 0.25
CA TYR A 48 -7.75 22.38 -0.28
C TYR A 48 -6.36 21.96 -0.76
N TYR A 49 -6.10 22.15 -2.04
CA TYR A 49 -4.86 21.75 -2.71
C TYR A 49 -4.10 22.95 -3.26
N ASP A 50 -2.78 22.91 -3.27
CA ASP A 50 -1.96 23.95 -3.92
C ASP A 50 -2.33 24.03 -5.42
N ILE A 51 -2.73 25.22 -5.89
CA ILE A 51 -3.27 25.36 -7.25
C ILE A 51 -2.25 25.05 -8.34
N LYS A 52 -0.94 25.22 -8.08
CA LYS A 52 0.10 24.92 -9.07
C LYS A 52 0.30 23.42 -9.20
N VAL A 53 0.39 22.74 -8.06
CA VAL A 53 0.51 21.27 -8.02
C VAL A 53 -0.74 20.62 -8.63
N PHE A 54 -1.93 21.13 -8.30
CA PHE A 54 -3.19 20.63 -8.85
C PHE A 54 -3.23 20.74 -10.37
N ARG A 55 -2.84 21.90 -10.92
CA ARG A 55 -2.77 22.10 -12.38
C ARG A 55 -1.79 21.16 -13.07
N ARG A 56 -0.64 20.85 -12.43
CA ARG A 56 0.28 19.86 -12.99
C ARG A 56 -0.38 18.48 -13.07
N GLY A 57 -1.18 18.10 -12.08
CA GLY A 57 -2.00 16.88 -12.13
C GLY A 57 -2.99 16.88 -13.30
N GLU A 58 -3.71 17.99 -13.52
CA GLU A 58 -4.62 18.15 -14.66
C GLU A 58 -3.90 18.05 -16.02
N GLU A 59 -2.67 18.58 -16.11
CA GLU A 59 -1.84 18.47 -17.30
C GLU A 59 -1.41 17.02 -17.58
N ILE A 60 -0.96 16.29 -16.57
CA ILE A 60 -0.56 14.89 -16.70
C ILE A 60 -1.76 14.03 -17.13
N ILE A 61 -2.95 14.23 -16.55
CA ILE A 61 -4.19 13.56 -16.98
C ILE A 61 -4.43 13.72 -18.49
N LYS A 62 -4.27 14.94 -19.01
CA LYS A 62 -4.42 15.24 -20.44
C LYS A 62 -3.32 14.59 -21.29
N GLU A 63 -2.09 14.59 -20.80
CA GLU A 63 -0.96 13.93 -21.46
C GLU A 63 -1.19 12.41 -21.55
N ILE A 64 -1.72 11.77 -20.50
CA ILE A 64 -2.08 10.35 -20.50
C ILE A 64 -3.16 10.08 -21.54
N LYS A 65 -4.27 10.83 -21.54
CA LYS A 65 -5.34 10.66 -22.54
C LYS A 65 -4.80 10.74 -23.97
N LYS A 66 -4.00 11.76 -24.25
CA LYS A 66 -3.37 11.94 -25.57
C LYS A 66 -2.47 10.77 -25.94
N HIS A 67 -1.72 10.25 -24.97
CA HIS A 67 -0.86 9.10 -25.15
C HIS A 67 -1.66 7.83 -25.47
N LEU A 68 -2.73 7.57 -24.72
CA LEU A 68 -3.63 6.44 -24.97
C LEU A 68 -4.25 6.52 -26.37
N ASP A 69 -4.74 7.70 -26.77
CA ASP A 69 -5.29 7.93 -28.12
C ASP A 69 -4.24 7.72 -29.22
N SER A 70 -3.03 8.24 -29.03
CA SER A 70 -1.95 8.16 -30.03
C SER A 70 -1.42 6.74 -30.23
N ASN A 71 -1.55 5.89 -29.22
CA ASN A 71 -1.06 4.50 -29.23
C ASN A 71 -2.20 3.47 -29.23
N LYS A 72 -3.45 3.87 -29.50
CA LYS A 72 -4.63 3.00 -29.46
C LYS A 72 -4.46 1.74 -30.33
N PHE A 73 -3.88 1.88 -31.53
CA PHE A 73 -3.63 0.74 -32.42
C PHE A 73 -2.66 -0.28 -31.81
N THR A 74 -1.58 0.19 -31.19
CA THR A 74 -0.62 -0.66 -30.48
C THR A 74 -1.33 -1.45 -29.39
N TYR A 75 -2.17 -0.82 -28.57
CA TYR A 75 -2.88 -1.51 -27.49
C TYR A 75 -3.90 -2.53 -28.02
N ILE A 76 -4.60 -2.22 -29.12
CA ILE A 76 -5.48 -3.18 -29.80
C ILE A 76 -4.69 -4.40 -30.29
N GLU A 77 -3.52 -4.20 -30.89
CA GLU A 77 -2.69 -5.29 -31.40
C GLU A 77 -2.24 -6.26 -30.29
N TYR A 78 -1.99 -5.73 -29.09
CA TYR A 78 -1.64 -6.53 -27.90
C TYR A 78 -2.85 -7.05 -27.11
N GLY A 79 -4.08 -6.76 -27.54
CA GLY A 79 -5.29 -7.26 -26.90
C GLY A 79 -5.72 -6.53 -25.63
N TYR A 80 -5.32 -5.27 -25.46
CA TYR A 80 -5.65 -4.42 -24.30
C TYR A 80 -6.59 -3.24 -24.65
N ASP A 81 -7.39 -3.38 -25.71
CA ASP A 81 -8.27 -2.31 -26.17
C ASP A 81 -9.35 -1.97 -25.14
N TYR A 82 -9.94 -3.00 -24.53
CA TYR A 82 -10.97 -2.87 -23.52
C TYR A 82 -10.47 -2.16 -22.25
N GLU A 83 -9.32 -2.57 -21.71
CA GLU A 83 -8.69 -1.99 -20.53
C GLU A 83 -8.31 -0.52 -20.76
N VAL A 84 -7.75 -0.22 -21.94
CA VAL A 84 -7.41 1.16 -22.31
C VAL A 84 -8.65 2.03 -22.44
N ASP A 85 -9.74 1.51 -23.01
CA ASP A 85 -11.01 2.24 -23.09
C ASP A 85 -11.63 2.50 -21.71
N ILE A 86 -11.46 1.59 -20.73
CA ILE A 86 -11.84 1.82 -19.33
C ILE A 86 -11.01 2.94 -18.70
N ILE A 87 -9.67 2.88 -18.81
CA ILE A 87 -8.76 3.92 -18.29
C ILE A 87 -9.07 5.28 -18.92
N TYR A 88 -9.34 5.32 -20.23
CA TYR A 88 -9.73 6.55 -20.92
C TYR A 88 -11.06 7.10 -20.41
N SER A 89 -12.03 6.22 -20.16
CA SER A 89 -13.34 6.57 -19.60
C SER A 89 -13.22 7.10 -18.18
N TRP A 90 -12.36 6.49 -17.35
CA TRP A 90 -12.02 7.00 -16.03
C TRP A 90 -11.48 8.42 -16.12
N LEU A 91 -10.46 8.67 -16.94
CA LEU A 91 -9.84 10.00 -17.07
C LEU A 91 -10.85 11.05 -17.54
N SER A 92 -11.71 10.69 -18.49
CA SER A 92 -12.76 11.59 -18.99
C SER A 92 -13.81 11.91 -17.92
N TYR A 93 -14.19 10.91 -17.11
CA TYR A 93 -15.08 11.12 -15.97
C TYR A 93 -14.42 12.00 -14.90
N LEU A 94 -13.14 11.73 -14.58
CA LEU A 94 -12.37 12.51 -13.62
C LEU A 94 -12.25 13.98 -14.04
N GLU A 95 -11.96 14.29 -15.30
CA GLU A 95 -11.95 15.67 -15.81
C GLU A 95 -13.31 16.34 -15.59
N SER A 96 -14.42 15.65 -15.90
CA SER A 96 -15.76 16.21 -15.71
C SER A 96 -16.07 16.48 -14.23
N GLU A 97 -15.65 15.59 -13.33
CA GLU A 97 -15.86 15.76 -11.90
C GLU A 97 -14.96 16.86 -11.32
N ILE A 98 -13.73 17.03 -11.81
CA ILE A 98 -12.87 18.17 -11.45
C ILE A 98 -13.56 19.48 -11.81
N ASP A 99 -14.11 19.61 -13.02
CA ASP A 99 -14.81 20.82 -13.46
C ASP A 99 -16.05 21.12 -12.61
N LEU A 100 -16.76 20.09 -12.16
CA LEU A 100 -17.98 20.21 -11.35
C LEU A 100 -17.70 20.49 -9.87
N ARG A 101 -16.68 19.84 -9.30
CA ARG A 101 -16.46 19.77 -7.84
C ARG A 101 -15.30 20.62 -7.35
N CYS A 102 -14.40 21.04 -8.24
CA CYS A 102 -13.20 21.78 -7.87
C CYS A 102 -13.27 23.25 -8.27
N VAL A 103 -13.34 24.13 -7.27
CA VAL A 103 -13.38 25.59 -7.46
C VAL A 103 -12.04 26.24 -7.13
N ASN A 104 -11.71 27.30 -7.85
CA ASN A 104 -10.51 28.08 -7.56
C ASN A 104 -10.74 28.92 -6.29
N SER A 105 -9.89 28.71 -5.28
CA SER A 105 -9.89 29.44 -4.01
C SER A 105 -8.47 29.93 -3.71
N TYR A 106 -7.96 30.81 -4.59
CA TYR A 106 -6.55 31.21 -4.64
C TYR A 106 -5.97 31.55 -3.24
N PRO A 107 -4.79 31.02 -2.86
CA PRO A 107 -3.83 30.28 -3.69
C PRO A 107 -4.12 28.77 -3.85
N PHE A 108 -5.30 28.31 -3.45
CA PHE A 108 -5.68 26.90 -3.46
C PHE A 108 -6.71 26.58 -4.54
N LYS A 109 -6.83 25.29 -4.86
CA LYS A 109 -7.98 24.67 -5.49
C LYS A 109 -8.74 23.94 -4.39
N ARG A 110 -10.02 24.27 -4.19
CA ARG A 110 -10.87 23.54 -3.25
C ARG A 110 -11.69 22.53 -4.03
N CYS A 111 -11.61 21.26 -3.68
CA CYS A 111 -12.46 20.21 -4.23
C CYS A 111 -13.36 19.64 -3.15
N ASP A 112 -14.64 19.49 -3.48
CA ASP A 112 -15.53 18.65 -2.68
C ASP A 112 -15.20 17.16 -2.87
N VAL A 113 -15.74 16.30 -2.01
CA VAL A 113 -15.58 14.85 -2.13
C VAL A 113 -16.25 14.33 -3.41
N PHE A 114 -15.67 13.25 -3.94
CA PHE A 114 -16.07 12.58 -5.16
C PHE A 114 -16.94 11.36 -4.85
N ASN A 115 -17.80 10.97 -5.79
CA ASN A 115 -18.63 9.77 -5.65
C ASN A 115 -17.78 8.51 -5.85
N ALA A 116 -17.55 7.74 -4.78
CA ALA A 116 -16.70 6.56 -4.79
C ALA A 116 -17.20 5.47 -5.75
N ARG A 117 -18.53 5.28 -5.83
CA ARG A 117 -19.17 4.21 -6.61
C ARG A 117 -18.71 4.21 -8.06
N LYS A 118 -18.66 5.38 -8.70
CA LYS A 118 -18.34 5.43 -10.13
C LYS A 118 -16.89 5.05 -10.43
N TYR A 119 -15.97 5.37 -9.53
CA TYR A 119 -14.58 4.95 -9.65
C TYR A 119 -14.41 3.47 -9.36
N ARG A 120 -15.18 2.93 -8.40
CA ARG A 120 -15.25 1.49 -8.15
C ARG A 120 -15.76 0.73 -9.36
N ASP A 121 -16.79 1.22 -10.04
CA ASP A 121 -17.28 0.58 -11.28
C ASP A 121 -16.13 0.42 -12.31
N PHE A 122 -15.25 1.42 -12.44
CA PHE A 122 -14.08 1.31 -13.33
C PHE A 122 -13.04 0.30 -12.82
N ILE A 123 -12.80 0.24 -11.51
CA ILE A 123 -11.91 -0.77 -10.89
C ILE A 123 -12.46 -2.18 -11.16
N GLU A 124 -13.74 -2.40 -10.88
CA GLU A 124 -14.40 -3.70 -11.10
C GLU A 124 -14.38 -4.11 -12.58
N ASP A 125 -14.54 -3.16 -13.51
CA ASP A 125 -14.46 -3.44 -14.94
C ASP A 125 -13.04 -3.79 -15.39
N LEU A 126 -12.01 -3.19 -14.79
CA LEU A 126 -10.60 -3.58 -14.97
C LEU A 126 -10.33 -4.96 -14.36
N GLU A 127 -10.86 -5.26 -13.19
CA GLU A 127 -10.71 -6.57 -12.53
C GLU A 127 -11.34 -7.70 -13.36
N LYS A 128 -12.51 -7.46 -13.97
CA LYS A 128 -13.15 -8.40 -14.92
C LYS A 128 -12.28 -8.65 -16.15
N ALA A 129 -11.45 -7.67 -16.53
CA ALA A 129 -10.47 -7.79 -17.60
C ALA A 129 -9.15 -8.45 -17.14
N GLY A 130 -9.03 -8.81 -15.86
CA GLY A 130 -7.84 -9.43 -15.27
C GLY A 130 -6.83 -8.43 -14.70
N ILE A 131 -7.14 -7.14 -14.67
CA ILE A 131 -6.31 -6.09 -14.08
C ILE A 131 -6.78 -5.80 -12.64
N LYS A 132 -6.12 -6.39 -11.65
CA LYS A 132 -6.40 -6.10 -10.22
C LYS A 132 -5.65 -4.85 -9.74
N CYS A 133 -6.39 -3.78 -9.41
CA CYS A 133 -5.82 -2.48 -9.07
C CYS A 133 -6.79 -1.58 -8.25
N GLY A 134 -6.32 -0.40 -7.82
CA GLY A 134 -7.13 0.62 -7.14
C GLY A 134 -7.10 0.57 -5.61
N PHE A 135 -7.57 1.63 -4.95
CA PHE A 135 -7.58 1.73 -3.48
C PHE A 135 -8.97 2.08 -2.90
N ILE A 136 -10.03 2.05 -3.71
CA ILE A 136 -11.37 2.48 -3.28
C ILE A 136 -12.16 1.25 -2.81
N GLU A 137 -12.55 1.26 -1.54
CA GLU A 137 -13.19 0.12 -0.87
C GLU A 137 -14.71 0.07 -1.11
N GLU A 138 -15.34 -1.06 -0.78
CA GLU A 138 -16.76 -1.32 -1.08
C GLU A 138 -17.72 -0.49 -0.22
N ASP A 139 -17.35 -0.20 1.02
CA ASP A 139 -18.14 0.54 2.00
C ASP A 139 -18.00 2.07 1.85
N GLU A 140 -16.94 2.54 1.17
CA GLU A 140 -16.73 3.96 0.90
C GLU A 140 -17.81 4.55 -0.01
N LYS A 141 -18.56 5.54 0.49
CA LYS A 141 -19.54 6.28 -0.32
C LYS A 141 -18.92 7.47 -1.04
N THR A 142 -17.89 8.06 -0.46
CA THR A 142 -17.23 9.26 -0.96
C THR A 142 -15.73 9.18 -0.78
N VAL A 143 -14.97 9.72 -1.72
CA VAL A 143 -13.50 9.69 -1.71
C VAL A 143 -12.90 11.07 -1.99
N SER A 144 -11.68 11.32 -1.51
CA SER A 144 -10.94 12.54 -1.84
C SER A 144 -10.37 12.49 -3.26
N PHE A 145 -10.07 13.65 -3.84
CA PHE A 145 -9.40 13.73 -5.14
C PHE A 145 -8.08 12.97 -5.16
N VAL A 146 -7.30 13.08 -4.07
CA VAL A 146 -6.03 12.38 -3.90
C VAL A 146 -6.23 10.86 -3.94
N LYS A 147 -7.22 10.32 -3.22
CA LYS A 147 -7.49 8.86 -3.24
C LYS A 147 -7.88 8.36 -4.63
N VAL A 148 -8.60 9.17 -5.41
CA VAL A 148 -8.92 8.88 -6.82
C VAL A 148 -7.66 8.86 -7.67
N LEU A 149 -6.77 9.85 -7.53
CA LEU A 149 -5.49 9.89 -8.25
C LEU A 149 -4.59 8.72 -7.92
N GLU A 150 -4.45 8.38 -6.64
CA GLU A 150 -3.69 7.21 -6.19
C GLU A 150 -4.25 5.93 -6.82
N SER A 151 -5.58 5.74 -6.77
CA SER A 151 -6.22 4.54 -7.31
C SER A 151 -6.00 4.42 -8.81
N PHE A 152 -6.12 5.53 -9.51
CA PHE A 152 -5.83 5.61 -10.93
C PHE A 152 -4.36 5.31 -11.25
N ARG A 153 -3.41 5.91 -10.51
CA ARG A 153 -1.96 5.66 -10.64
C ARG A 153 -1.67 4.17 -10.51
N ASN A 154 -2.25 3.52 -9.51
CA ASN A 154 -2.07 2.10 -9.27
C ASN A 154 -2.63 1.21 -10.40
N CYS A 155 -3.79 1.57 -10.94
CA CYS A 155 -4.34 0.90 -12.12
C CYS A 155 -3.46 1.09 -13.36
N LEU A 156 -2.90 2.29 -13.55
CA LEU A 156 -1.95 2.55 -14.63
C LEU A 156 -0.68 1.71 -14.48
N HIS A 157 -0.16 1.58 -13.25
CA HIS A 157 0.99 0.74 -12.93
C HIS A 157 0.74 -0.73 -13.29
N THR A 158 -0.37 -1.29 -12.80
CA THR A 158 -0.72 -2.69 -13.03
C THR A 158 -0.97 -2.97 -14.52
N LEU A 159 -1.64 -2.05 -15.22
CA LEU A 159 -1.81 -2.18 -16.67
C LEU A 159 -0.47 -2.18 -17.41
N GLY A 160 0.45 -1.29 -17.02
CA GLY A 160 1.81 -1.27 -17.56
C GLY A 160 2.54 -2.60 -17.33
N ILE A 161 2.40 -3.20 -16.14
CA ILE A 161 2.94 -4.54 -15.82
C ILE A 161 2.36 -5.57 -16.78
N GLU A 162 1.04 -5.67 -16.91
CA GLU A 162 0.40 -6.69 -17.73
C GLU A 162 0.76 -6.54 -19.22
N MET A 163 0.70 -5.33 -19.75
CA MET A 163 1.10 -5.05 -21.14
C MET A 163 2.56 -5.44 -21.41
N SER A 164 3.43 -5.22 -20.43
CA SER A 164 4.85 -5.59 -20.56
C SER A 164 5.06 -7.10 -20.73
N LYS A 165 4.15 -7.94 -20.23
CA LYS A 165 4.21 -9.40 -20.38
C LYS A 165 4.10 -9.83 -21.83
N VAL A 166 3.31 -9.11 -22.64
CA VAL A 166 3.01 -9.47 -24.03
C VAL A 166 4.05 -8.94 -25.02
N ILE A 167 4.66 -7.77 -24.74
CA ILE A 167 5.59 -7.09 -25.66
C ILE A 167 6.98 -7.78 -25.72
N GLY A 168 7.23 -8.75 -24.84
CA GLY A 168 8.38 -9.66 -24.90
C GLY A 168 9.56 -9.13 -24.11
N ALA A 169 9.63 -9.55 -22.85
CA ALA A 169 10.80 -9.42 -22.02
C ALA A 169 11.89 -10.44 -22.40
N SER A 170 13.12 -10.25 -21.92
CA SER A 170 14.17 -11.28 -22.03
C SER A 170 13.69 -12.61 -21.44
N LYS A 171 13.56 -13.65 -22.29
CA LYS A 171 13.15 -14.99 -21.87
C LYS A 171 14.09 -15.63 -20.84
N GLU A 172 15.37 -15.28 -20.85
CA GLU A 172 16.36 -15.91 -19.98
C GLU A 172 16.07 -15.68 -18.49
N LEU A 173 15.73 -14.43 -18.10
CA LEU A 173 15.38 -14.14 -16.71
C LEU A 173 14.01 -14.74 -16.36
N GLU A 174 13.06 -14.67 -17.29
CA GLU A 174 11.71 -15.22 -17.11
C GLU A 174 11.78 -16.74 -16.85
N ASP A 175 12.59 -17.48 -17.62
CA ASP A 175 12.76 -18.93 -17.46
C ASP A 175 13.42 -19.30 -16.12
N ILE A 176 14.48 -18.58 -15.72
CA ILE A 176 15.21 -18.83 -14.45
C ILE A 176 14.33 -18.51 -13.23
N THR A 177 13.46 -17.50 -13.35
CA THR A 177 12.60 -17.04 -12.27
C THR A 177 11.17 -17.57 -12.35
N MET A 178 10.92 -18.58 -13.19
CA MET A 178 9.60 -19.19 -13.39
C MET A 178 8.49 -18.18 -13.72
N GLY A 179 8.82 -17.10 -14.43
CA GLY A 179 7.88 -16.07 -14.84
C GLY A 179 7.71 -14.91 -13.86
N ILE A 180 8.33 -14.96 -12.67
CA ILE A 180 8.20 -13.94 -11.61
C ILE A 180 8.91 -12.65 -12.02
N CYS A 181 10.08 -12.73 -12.63
CA CYS A 181 10.86 -11.56 -13.02
C CYS A 181 10.95 -11.41 -14.53
N ARG A 182 10.79 -10.16 -15.00
CA ARG A 182 10.78 -9.81 -16.42
C ARG A 182 11.68 -8.62 -16.68
N VAL A 183 12.42 -8.68 -17.79
CA VAL A 183 13.22 -7.55 -18.28
C VAL A 183 12.43 -6.79 -19.32
N VAL A 184 11.99 -5.61 -18.97
CA VAL A 184 11.38 -4.66 -19.90
C VAL A 184 12.52 -3.96 -20.62
N ARG A 185 13.36 -3.18 -19.91
CA ARG A 185 14.51 -2.48 -20.50
C ARG A 185 15.73 -2.66 -19.60
N LEU A 186 16.90 -2.84 -20.18
CA LEU A 186 18.15 -2.82 -19.42
C LEU A 186 18.80 -1.44 -19.44
N GLY A 187 19.21 -0.97 -18.26
CA GLY A 187 20.02 0.22 -18.07
C GLY A 187 21.51 -0.12 -17.90
N ASP A 188 22.23 0.84 -17.33
CA ASP A 188 23.66 0.73 -17.01
C ASP A 188 23.89 -0.28 -15.85
N LYS A 189 22.91 -0.43 -14.96
CA LYS A 189 22.89 -1.29 -13.76
C LYS A 189 22.22 -2.64 -13.98
N LYS A 190 22.28 -3.16 -15.21
CA LYS A 190 21.55 -4.36 -15.62
C LYS A 190 21.89 -5.61 -14.81
N ASP A 191 23.15 -5.84 -14.48
CA ASP A 191 23.59 -7.07 -13.83
C ASP A 191 23.14 -7.05 -12.36
N GLU A 192 23.24 -5.88 -11.71
CA GLU A 192 22.70 -5.66 -10.36
C GLU A 192 21.17 -5.81 -10.32
N ALA A 193 20.45 -5.21 -11.28
CA ALA A 193 19.00 -5.30 -11.38
C ALA A 193 18.51 -6.74 -11.57
N MET A 194 19.19 -7.51 -12.44
CA MET A 194 18.86 -8.92 -12.68
C MET A 194 19.06 -9.77 -11.43
N GLU A 195 20.15 -9.57 -10.70
CA GLU A 195 20.45 -10.35 -9.50
C GLU A 195 19.50 -10.02 -8.33
N ILE A 196 19.14 -8.74 -8.17
CA ILE A 196 18.13 -8.33 -7.20
C ILE A 196 16.78 -8.96 -7.52
N CYS A 197 16.38 -8.98 -8.80
CA CYS A 197 15.12 -9.61 -9.19
C CYS A 197 15.14 -11.14 -8.98
N LYS A 198 16.26 -11.82 -9.29
CA LYS A 198 16.41 -13.24 -8.95
C LYS A 198 16.29 -13.49 -7.46
N THR A 199 16.90 -12.65 -6.62
CA THR A 199 16.80 -12.74 -5.16
C THR A 199 15.33 -12.66 -4.72
N PHE A 200 14.56 -11.72 -5.26
CA PHE A 200 13.12 -11.64 -5.01
C PHE A 200 12.42 -12.95 -5.42
N ALA A 201 12.59 -13.37 -6.67
CA ALA A 201 11.93 -14.57 -7.20
C ALA A 201 12.27 -15.85 -6.43
N GLU A 202 13.52 -16.05 -6.03
CA GLU A 202 13.95 -17.19 -5.22
C GLU A 202 13.22 -17.22 -3.87
N ASN A 203 13.06 -16.06 -3.21
CA ASN A 203 12.33 -15.99 -1.94
C ASN A 203 10.82 -16.16 -2.14
N VAL A 204 10.26 -15.65 -3.24
CA VAL A 204 8.85 -15.92 -3.60
C VAL A 204 8.62 -17.42 -3.82
N ILE A 205 9.50 -18.10 -4.57
CA ILE A 205 9.41 -19.55 -4.81
C ILE A 205 9.53 -20.33 -3.51
N LYS A 206 10.49 -19.99 -2.64
CA LYS A 206 10.67 -20.63 -1.33
C LYS A 206 9.43 -20.51 -0.44
N ASN A 207 8.73 -19.38 -0.50
CA ASN A 207 7.58 -19.10 0.35
C ASN A 207 6.23 -19.38 -0.32
N THR A 208 6.22 -19.91 -1.54
CA THR A 208 5.03 -20.10 -2.39
C THR A 208 3.91 -20.91 -1.74
N GLU A 209 4.23 -21.87 -0.86
CA GLU A 209 3.23 -22.71 -0.18
C GLU A 209 2.53 -22.00 0.98
N TYR A 210 3.04 -20.84 1.40
CA TYR A 210 2.54 -20.10 2.55
C TYR A 210 1.82 -18.79 2.19
N TYR A 211 1.89 -18.38 0.94
CA TYR A 211 1.06 -17.29 0.44
C TYR A 211 -0.39 -17.73 0.36
N ASP A 212 -1.31 -16.78 0.56
CA ASP A 212 -2.68 -16.97 0.11
C ASP A 212 -2.64 -17.34 -1.39
N TYR A 213 -3.57 -18.19 -1.82
CA TYR A 213 -3.73 -18.53 -3.23
C TYR A 213 -3.81 -17.28 -4.12
N HIS A 214 -4.39 -16.19 -3.62
CA HIS A 214 -4.47 -14.91 -4.30
C HIS A 214 -3.16 -14.15 -4.42
N ASP A 215 -2.20 -14.37 -3.51
CA ASP A 215 -0.88 -13.71 -3.47
C ASP A 215 0.20 -14.50 -4.22
N ARG A 216 -0.02 -15.80 -4.39
CA ARG A 216 0.91 -16.71 -5.06
C ARG A 216 1.15 -16.37 -6.53
N ASP A 217 0.10 -16.02 -7.27
CA ASP A 217 0.16 -15.89 -8.73
C ASP A 217 0.39 -14.46 -9.23
N VAL A 218 0.55 -13.51 -8.31
CA VAL A 218 0.50 -12.05 -8.59
C VAL A 218 1.79 -11.30 -8.25
N GLN A 219 2.68 -11.94 -7.48
CA GLN A 219 3.99 -11.36 -7.17
C GLN A 219 4.85 -11.32 -8.42
N THR A 220 5.36 -10.14 -8.78
CA THR A 220 6.11 -9.94 -10.03
C THR A 220 7.16 -8.86 -9.86
N GLY A 221 8.33 -9.07 -10.46
CA GLY A 221 9.40 -8.08 -10.60
C GLY A 221 9.58 -7.65 -12.06
N ILE A 222 9.72 -6.35 -12.30
CA ILE A 222 10.00 -5.78 -13.61
C ILE A 222 11.27 -4.96 -13.56
N ILE A 223 12.20 -5.25 -14.46
CA ILE A 223 13.40 -4.44 -14.65
C ILE A 223 13.16 -3.43 -15.76
N TYR A 224 13.24 -2.15 -15.41
CA TYR A 224 13.12 -1.02 -16.33
C TYR A 224 14.28 -0.03 -16.18
N GLY A 225 15.22 -0.09 -17.13
CA GLY A 225 16.43 0.72 -17.10
C GLY A 225 17.30 0.33 -15.91
N ASP A 226 17.53 1.29 -15.01
CA ASP A 226 18.25 1.10 -13.74
C ASP A 226 17.29 0.90 -12.55
N GLU A 227 16.00 0.67 -12.82
CA GLU A 227 14.97 0.45 -11.82
C GLU A 227 14.50 -1.01 -11.80
N VAL A 228 14.19 -1.51 -10.61
CA VAL A 228 13.45 -2.76 -10.42
C VAL A 228 12.15 -2.42 -9.71
N GLN A 229 11.01 -2.70 -10.34
CA GLN A 229 9.69 -2.47 -9.79
C GLN A 229 9.11 -3.80 -9.35
N PHE A 230 8.54 -3.88 -8.16
CA PHE A 230 7.88 -5.09 -7.67
C PHE A 230 6.42 -4.84 -7.36
N LYS A 231 5.59 -5.80 -7.76
CA LYS A 231 4.25 -6.01 -7.24
C LYS A 231 4.30 -7.12 -6.21
N ILE A 232 3.79 -6.86 -5.01
CA ILE A 232 3.86 -7.76 -3.86
C ILE A 232 2.42 -8.11 -3.47
N GLY A 233 2.06 -9.39 -3.32
CA GLY A 233 0.67 -9.77 -3.02
C GLY A 233 -0.37 -9.39 -4.08
N GLY A 234 -1.63 -9.72 -3.80
CA GLY A 234 -2.80 -9.57 -4.65
C GLY A 234 -3.57 -8.30 -4.41
N ALA A 235 -3.31 -7.62 -3.30
CA ALA A 235 -3.81 -6.29 -3.06
C ALA A 235 -3.19 -5.34 -4.07
N ALA A 236 -4.06 -4.59 -4.74
CA ALA A 236 -3.71 -3.56 -5.69
C ALA A 236 -2.57 -2.64 -5.19
N SER A 237 -2.55 -2.33 -3.89
CA SER A 237 -1.74 -1.30 -3.25
C SER A 237 -0.24 -1.50 -3.15
N HIS A 238 0.27 -2.71 -3.36
CA HIS A 238 1.63 -3.09 -2.97
C HIS A 238 2.62 -2.95 -4.10
N ALA A 239 2.88 -1.69 -4.46
CA ALA A 239 3.87 -1.34 -5.45
C ALA A 239 5.16 -0.92 -4.77
N SER A 240 6.29 -1.32 -5.33
CA SER A 240 7.59 -0.84 -4.89
C SER A 240 8.52 -0.60 -6.07
N ILE A 241 9.42 0.36 -5.93
CA ILE A 241 10.34 0.80 -6.97
C ILE A 241 11.73 0.96 -6.35
N LEU A 242 12.70 0.24 -6.86
CA LEU A 242 14.10 0.31 -6.48
C LEU A 242 14.92 0.95 -7.61
N ASN A 243 15.36 2.19 -7.45
CA ASN A 243 16.19 2.89 -8.43
C ASN A 243 17.68 2.78 -8.07
N LEU A 244 18.41 1.90 -8.76
CA LEU A 244 19.81 1.59 -8.49
C LEU A 244 20.77 2.71 -8.88
N LYS A 245 20.37 3.57 -9.81
CA LYS A 245 21.20 4.72 -10.24
C LYS A 245 21.15 5.86 -9.25
N LYS A 246 19.98 6.12 -8.67
CA LYS A 246 19.76 7.14 -7.65
C LYS A 246 20.08 6.64 -6.24
N GLY A 247 20.10 5.33 -6.03
CA GLY A 247 20.21 4.74 -4.70
C GLY A 247 18.97 5.00 -3.85
N GLU A 248 17.79 4.93 -4.48
CA GLU A 248 16.49 5.25 -3.89
C GLU A 248 15.58 4.00 -3.91
N PHE A 249 14.82 3.79 -2.84
CA PHE A 249 13.75 2.81 -2.77
C PHE A 249 12.44 3.50 -2.41
N ARG A 250 11.35 3.11 -3.07
CA ARG A 250 9.99 3.55 -2.79
C ARG A 250 9.11 2.33 -2.53
N TYR A 251 8.33 2.36 -1.47
CA TYR A 251 7.38 1.31 -1.09
C TYR A 251 6.02 1.92 -0.82
N GLU A 252 4.96 1.35 -1.38
CA GLU A 252 3.59 1.81 -1.19
C GLU A 252 2.74 0.69 -0.60
N ASP A 253 1.96 1.02 0.42
CA ASP A 253 1.08 0.08 1.11
C ASP A 253 -0.06 0.86 1.77
N HIS A 254 -1.16 0.19 2.04
CA HIS A 254 -2.32 0.73 2.74
C HIS A 254 -2.33 0.35 4.23
N HIS A 255 -1.56 -0.67 4.65
CA HIS A 255 -1.46 -1.09 6.04
C HIS A 255 -0.35 -0.32 6.77
N ASP A 256 -0.75 0.55 7.70
CA ASP A 256 0.15 1.40 8.49
C ASP A 256 1.15 0.58 9.34
N ILE A 257 0.74 -0.57 9.87
CA ILE A 257 1.61 -1.49 10.62
C ILE A 257 2.78 -1.96 9.75
N ARG A 258 2.50 -2.35 8.51
CA ARG A 258 3.54 -2.81 7.57
C ARG A 258 4.42 -1.67 7.10
N LEU A 259 3.85 -0.52 6.76
CA LEU A 259 4.64 0.67 6.40
C LEU A 259 5.64 1.02 7.50
N TYR A 260 5.20 0.96 8.76
CA TYR A 260 6.07 1.17 9.92
C TYR A 260 7.15 0.08 10.02
N ALA A 261 6.75 -1.20 9.99
CA ALA A 261 7.69 -2.31 10.13
C ALA A 261 8.76 -2.31 9.02
N VAL A 262 8.36 -2.06 7.77
CA VAL A 262 9.28 -1.91 6.63
C VAL A 262 10.23 -0.74 6.87
N ARG A 263 9.73 0.41 7.34
CA ARG A 263 10.57 1.57 7.62
C ARG A 263 11.65 1.26 8.65
N GLU A 264 11.29 0.66 9.78
CA GLU A 264 12.25 0.33 10.84
C GLU A 264 13.34 -0.62 10.32
N VAL A 265 12.95 -1.67 9.59
CA VAL A 265 13.90 -2.62 8.98
C VAL A 265 14.85 -1.91 8.02
N LEU A 266 14.35 -1.00 7.19
CA LEU A 266 15.19 -0.26 6.24
C LEU A 266 16.11 0.76 6.94
N GLU A 267 15.66 1.44 7.98
CA GLU A 267 16.49 2.34 8.78
C GLU A 267 17.59 1.57 9.54
N ASN A 268 17.29 0.36 10.05
CA ASN A 268 18.28 -0.54 10.66
C ASN A 268 19.36 -1.02 9.66
N MET A 269 19.02 -1.12 8.37
CA MET A 269 19.99 -1.35 7.29
C MET A 269 20.86 -0.11 6.98
N GLY A 270 20.66 1.00 7.69
CA GLY A 270 21.36 2.26 7.52
C GLY A 270 20.84 3.13 6.37
N LEU A 271 19.59 2.93 5.92
CA LEU A 271 18.93 3.81 4.97
C LEU A 271 18.33 5.02 5.67
N SER A 272 18.22 6.14 4.96
CA SER A 272 17.48 7.30 5.44
C SER A 272 16.09 7.28 4.82
N CYS A 273 15.07 7.04 5.64
CA CYS A 273 13.70 6.86 5.19
C CYS A 273 12.76 7.97 5.64
N TRP A 274 11.73 8.25 4.84
CA TRP A 274 10.67 9.19 5.17
C TRP A 274 9.38 8.86 4.42
N PHE A 275 8.25 9.35 4.92
CA PHE A 275 6.97 9.23 4.23
C PHE A 275 6.77 10.36 3.22
N SER A 276 6.22 10.00 2.06
CA SER A 276 5.83 10.86 0.95
C SER A 276 4.44 10.45 0.45
N GLY A 277 3.39 10.88 1.14
CA GLY A 277 2.02 10.41 0.92
C GLY A 277 1.79 9.11 1.69
N ARG A 278 1.26 8.11 1.00
CA ARG A 278 1.23 6.71 1.45
C ARG A 278 2.50 5.93 1.05
N SER A 279 3.44 6.59 0.39
CA SER A 279 4.68 5.98 -0.06
C SER A 279 5.79 6.21 0.96
N LEU A 280 6.44 5.14 1.42
CA LEU A 280 7.73 5.19 2.12
C LEU A 280 8.84 5.36 1.08
N VAL A 281 9.71 6.35 1.25
CA VAL A 281 10.85 6.61 0.38
C VAL A 281 12.12 6.54 1.20
N CYS A 282 13.14 5.85 0.70
CA CYS A 282 14.41 5.65 1.37
C CYS A 282 15.59 5.92 0.43
N GLU A 283 16.62 6.60 0.93
CA GLU A 283 17.89 6.86 0.24
C GLU A 283 19.06 6.07 0.85
N GLY A 284 20.11 5.87 0.06
CA GLY A 284 21.34 5.17 0.47
C GLY A 284 21.39 3.71 0.05
N VAL A 285 20.53 3.33 -0.91
CA VAL A 285 20.45 1.98 -1.45
C VAL A 285 21.68 1.71 -2.33
N ASP A 286 22.40 0.66 -1.99
CA ASP A 286 23.42 0.04 -2.84
C ASP A 286 22.95 -1.36 -3.28
N PHE A 287 23.80 -2.06 -4.03
CA PHE A 287 23.46 -3.40 -4.54
C PHE A 287 23.16 -4.42 -3.44
N GLU A 288 23.93 -4.44 -2.35
CA GLU A 288 23.74 -5.40 -1.27
C GLU A 288 22.47 -5.11 -0.50
N LYS A 289 22.20 -3.82 -0.21
CA LYS A 289 20.91 -3.41 0.37
C LYS A 289 19.74 -3.70 -0.56
N GLY A 290 19.92 -3.53 -1.87
CA GLY A 290 18.91 -3.88 -2.88
C GLY A 290 18.47 -5.35 -2.83
N LYS A 291 19.41 -6.28 -2.62
CA LYS A 291 19.08 -7.71 -2.42
C LYS A 291 18.33 -7.95 -1.11
N LYS A 292 18.72 -7.28 -0.02
CA LYS A 292 18.02 -7.36 1.26
C LYS A 292 16.59 -6.82 1.17
N ILE A 293 16.40 -5.72 0.45
CA ILE A 293 15.07 -5.16 0.13
C ILE A 293 14.26 -6.18 -0.67
N ALA A 294 14.81 -6.76 -1.74
CA ALA A 294 14.13 -7.80 -2.51
C ALA A 294 13.71 -8.99 -1.66
N LYS A 295 14.57 -9.43 -0.72
CA LYS A 295 14.22 -10.47 0.25
C LYS A 295 13.06 -10.00 1.15
N LEU A 296 13.17 -8.82 1.78
CA LEU A 296 12.13 -8.23 2.64
C LEU A 296 10.76 -8.22 1.94
N LEU A 297 10.70 -7.73 0.70
CA LEU A 297 9.45 -7.60 -0.06
C LEU A 297 8.75 -8.94 -0.29
N ALA A 298 9.50 -10.03 -0.47
CA ALA A 298 8.92 -11.36 -0.62
C ALA A 298 8.27 -11.90 0.68
N TYR A 299 8.63 -11.37 1.85
CA TYR A 299 8.01 -11.75 3.13
C TYR A 299 6.79 -10.89 3.48
N LEU A 300 6.60 -9.72 2.89
CA LEU A 300 5.50 -8.81 3.30
C LEU A 300 4.07 -9.38 3.16
N PRO A 301 3.74 -10.20 2.14
CA PRO A 301 2.44 -10.86 2.08
C PRO A 301 2.16 -11.75 3.30
N SER A 302 3.20 -12.21 4.02
CA SER A 302 3.02 -13.02 5.22
C SER A 302 2.36 -12.31 6.39
N LEU A 303 2.47 -10.98 6.40
CA LEU A 303 1.85 -10.18 7.44
C LEU A 303 0.36 -9.92 7.18
N ASP A 304 -0.11 -10.02 5.92
CA ASP A 304 -1.52 -9.74 5.59
C ASP A 304 -2.50 -10.75 6.17
N ILE A 305 -2.13 -12.03 6.23
CA ILE A 305 -3.09 -13.10 6.54
C ILE A 305 -3.46 -13.10 8.03
N TYR A 306 -2.60 -12.58 8.91
CA TYR A 306 -2.68 -12.84 10.35
C TYR A 306 -2.68 -11.60 11.24
N ILE A 307 -2.43 -10.39 10.73
CA ILE A 307 -2.44 -9.19 11.59
C ILE A 307 -3.79 -9.04 12.31
N ASP A 308 -4.90 -9.12 11.59
CA ASP A 308 -6.22 -8.95 12.19
C ASP A 308 -6.57 -10.06 13.20
N GLU A 309 -6.18 -11.32 12.90
CA GLU A 309 -6.35 -12.44 13.83
C GLU A 309 -5.54 -12.23 15.12
N ILE A 310 -4.29 -11.79 14.99
CA ILE A 310 -3.40 -11.57 16.14
C ILE A 310 -3.84 -10.35 16.96
N VAL A 311 -4.35 -9.29 16.32
CA VAL A 311 -4.99 -8.17 17.03
C VAL A 311 -6.17 -8.68 17.84
N GLN A 312 -7.02 -9.52 17.24
CA GLN A 312 -8.17 -10.07 17.94
C GLN A 312 -7.75 -10.96 19.12
N ASP A 313 -6.75 -11.82 18.94
CA ASP A 313 -6.20 -12.66 20.02
C ASP A 313 -5.66 -11.81 21.19
N TYR A 314 -4.99 -10.69 20.88
CA TYR A 314 -4.52 -9.73 21.88
C TYR A 314 -5.67 -9.11 22.67
N VAL A 315 -6.69 -8.61 21.96
CA VAL A 315 -7.87 -7.98 22.54
C VAL A 315 -8.63 -8.98 23.41
N ASP A 316 -8.92 -10.16 22.90
CA ASP A 316 -9.62 -11.22 23.62
C ASP A 316 -8.83 -11.71 24.84
N GLY A 317 -7.51 -11.76 24.73
CA GLY A 317 -6.60 -12.11 25.81
C GLY A 317 -6.64 -11.15 27.00
N LEU A 318 -6.92 -9.87 26.77
CA LEU A 318 -6.85 -8.83 27.79
C LEU A 318 -8.20 -8.18 28.13
N MET A 319 -9.27 -8.50 27.40
CA MET A 319 -10.58 -7.88 27.55
C MET A 319 -11.11 -7.96 28.98
N GLU A 320 -11.09 -9.14 29.61
CA GLU A 320 -11.61 -9.33 30.97
C GLU A 320 -10.87 -8.46 31.98
N VAL A 321 -9.54 -8.45 31.90
CA VAL A 321 -8.66 -7.66 32.77
C VAL A 321 -8.90 -6.16 32.58
N CYS A 322 -9.04 -5.71 31.33
CA CYS A 322 -9.38 -4.33 31.03
C CYS A 322 -10.75 -3.93 31.58
N VAL A 323 -11.77 -4.76 31.39
CA VAL A 323 -13.14 -4.47 31.86
C VAL A 323 -13.17 -4.33 33.38
N GLU A 324 -12.47 -5.18 34.12
CA GLU A 324 -12.38 -5.07 35.58
C GLU A 324 -11.77 -3.74 36.02
N LYS A 325 -10.67 -3.31 35.39
CA LYS A 325 -10.04 -2.02 35.64
C LYS A 325 -10.92 -0.84 35.27
N CYS A 326 -11.60 -0.93 34.14
CA CYS A 326 -12.52 0.10 33.70
C CYS A 326 -13.67 0.27 34.71
N VAL A 327 -14.24 -0.83 35.21
CA VAL A 327 -15.27 -0.81 36.25
C VAL A 327 -14.73 -0.18 37.54
N GLU A 328 -13.52 -0.52 37.96
CA GLU A 328 -12.90 0.08 39.16
C GLU A 328 -12.69 1.59 39.00
N LYS A 329 -12.19 2.01 37.83
CA LYS A 329 -11.79 3.39 37.56
C LYS A 329 -12.98 4.30 37.25
N TYR A 330 -13.91 3.84 36.41
CA TYR A 330 -14.99 4.64 35.84
C TYR A 330 -16.38 4.20 36.31
N GLY A 331 -16.50 3.10 37.06
CA GLY A 331 -17.80 2.50 37.39
C GLY A 331 -18.77 3.44 38.10
N ASN A 332 -18.30 4.39 38.92
CA ASN A 332 -19.18 5.38 39.56
C ASN A 332 -19.76 6.41 38.57
N GLU A 333 -18.98 6.79 37.56
CA GLU A 333 -19.41 7.72 36.50
C GLU A 333 -20.39 7.01 35.56
N LEU A 334 -19.98 5.85 35.04
CA LEU A 334 -20.80 5.00 34.17
C LEU A 334 -22.10 4.57 34.84
N LYS A 335 -22.08 4.31 36.15
CA LYS A 335 -23.30 4.02 36.93
C LYS A 335 -24.34 5.11 36.80
N LYS A 336 -23.91 6.38 36.91
CA LYS A 336 -24.80 7.52 36.82
C LYS A 336 -25.42 7.61 35.42
N GLU A 337 -24.61 7.41 34.39
CA GLU A 337 -25.06 7.40 32.99
C GLU A 337 -26.07 6.27 32.74
N CYS A 338 -25.75 5.04 33.15
CA CYS A 338 -26.65 3.89 33.03
C CYS A 338 -27.98 4.11 33.79
N GLU A 339 -27.95 4.69 34.99
CA GLU A 339 -29.17 5.02 35.74
C GLU A 339 -29.99 6.13 35.04
N GLU A 340 -29.34 7.13 34.45
CA GLU A 340 -29.97 8.18 33.64
C GLU A 340 -30.61 7.64 32.35
N GLU A 341 -30.03 6.60 31.75
CA GLU A 341 -30.57 5.85 30.60
C GLU A 341 -31.71 4.89 30.99
N GLY A 342 -32.03 4.77 32.29
CA GLY A 342 -33.17 4.00 32.78
C GLY A 342 -32.86 2.56 33.18
N TYR A 343 -31.58 2.16 33.23
CA TYR A 343 -31.18 0.89 33.80
C TYR A 343 -31.40 0.92 35.32
N THR A 344 -31.92 -0.17 35.89
CA THR A 344 -32.22 -0.24 37.33
C THR A 344 -31.80 -1.57 37.95
N GLY A 345 -31.41 -1.53 39.22
CA GLY A 345 -31.00 -2.71 39.97
C GLY A 345 -29.80 -3.42 39.32
N PRO A 346 -29.83 -4.76 39.16
CA PRO A 346 -28.68 -5.52 38.65
C PRO A 346 -28.35 -5.21 37.18
N PHE A 347 -29.27 -4.59 36.43
CA PHE A 347 -29.02 -4.20 35.04
C PHE A 347 -28.07 -3.01 34.92
N VAL A 348 -27.87 -2.23 35.99
CA VAL A 348 -26.88 -1.15 36.01
C VAL A 348 -25.47 -1.72 35.92
N ASP A 349 -25.16 -2.78 36.67
CA ASP A 349 -23.84 -3.42 36.64
C ASP A 349 -23.55 -4.08 35.28
N VAL A 350 -24.60 -4.62 34.63
CA VAL A 350 -24.50 -5.14 33.25
C VAL A 350 -24.18 -4.01 32.28
N CYS A 351 -24.92 -2.89 32.35
CA CYS A 351 -24.68 -1.72 31.51
C CYS A 351 -23.25 -1.16 31.68
N ILE A 352 -22.76 -1.04 32.92
CA ILE A 352 -21.39 -0.57 33.17
C ILE A 352 -20.35 -1.50 32.52
N ARG A 353 -20.53 -2.81 32.65
CA ARG A 353 -19.62 -3.79 32.03
C ARG A 353 -19.67 -3.76 30.51
N GLU A 354 -20.85 -3.63 29.92
CA GLU A 354 -21.02 -3.48 28.46
C GLU A 354 -20.33 -2.21 27.97
N ARG A 355 -20.55 -1.07 28.62
CA ARG A 355 -19.86 0.20 28.30
C ARG A 355 -18.34 0.08 28.40
N CYS A 356 -17.85 -0.52 29.49
CA CYS A 356 -16.43 -0.76 29.65
C CYS A 356 -15.86 -1.66 28.53
N SER A 357 -16.57 -2.71 28.14
CA SER A 357 -16.13 -3.64 27.10
C SER A 357 -16.15 -3.00 25.72
N GLU A 358 -17.26 -2.38 25.33
CA GLU A 358 -17.52 -1.93 23.95
C GLU A 358 -16.95 -0.53 23.67
N ASP A 359 -17.09 0.41 24.60
CA ASP A 359 -16.77 1.82 24.35
C ASP A 359 -15.34 2.20 24.77
N ILE A 360 -14.77 1.49 25.75
CA ILE A 360 -13.46 1.84 26.33
C ILE A 360 -12.42 0.77 26.00
N CYS A 361 -12.62 -0.46 26.48
CA CYS A 361 -11.60 -1.50 26.40
C CYS A 361 -11.33 -1.98 24.99
N ALA A 362 -12.37 -2.17 24.16
CA ALA A 362 -12.17 -2.56 22.77
C ALA A 362 -11.27 -1.55 22.03
N GLN A 363 -11.52 -0.25 22.18
CA GLN A 363 -10.72 0.78 21.53
C GLN A 363 -9.29 0.85 22.11
N GLU A 364 -9.15 0.91 23.44
CA GLU A 364 -7.83 1.01 24.09
C GLU A 364 -6.95 -0.20 23.76
N LEU A 365 -7.51 -1.42 23.82
CA LEU A 365 -6.76 -2.64 23.51
C LEU A 365 -6.43 -2.77 22.03
N MET A 366 -7.31 -2.32 21.11
CA MET A 366 -6.99 -2.29 19.68
C MET A 366 -5.83 -1.33 19.39
N GLU A 367 -5.89 -0.09 19.90
CA GLU A 367 -4.81 0.89 19.72
C GLU A 367 -3.47 0.39 20.30
N GLU A 368 -3.53 -0.29 21.45
CA GLU A 368 -2.36 -0.90 22.07
C GLU A 368 -1.81 -2.08 21.26
N ALA A 369 -2.68 -3.00 20.82
CA ALA A 369 -2.31 -4.14 19.98
C ALA A 369 -1.61 -3.68 18.70
N GLU A 370 -2.16 -2.67 18.01
CA GLU A 370 -1.55 -2.11 16.81
C GLU A 370 -0.17 -1.51 17.08
N SER A 371 0.02 -0.89 18.25
CA SER A 371 1.31 -0.34 18.66
C SER A 371 2.36 -1.42 18.92
N GLU A 372 1.99 -2.48 19.64
CA GLU A 372 2.88 -3.62 19.92
C GLU A 372 3.24 -4.36 18.62
N LEU A 373 2.25 -4.60 17.76
CA LEU A 373 2.45 -5.30 16.49
C LEU A 373 3.38 -4.56 15.54
N LYS A 374 3.40 -3.23 15.55
CA LYS A 374 4.37 -2.43 14.78
C LYS A 374 5.81 -2.79 15.13
N ILE A 375 6.10 -2.93 16.42
CA ILE A 375 7.45 -3.22 16.94
C ILE A 375 7.81 -4.69 16.67
N ILE A 376 6.90 -5.60 17.00
CA ILE A 376 7.12 -7.05 16.86
C ILE A 376 7.27 -7.43 15.38
N SER A 377 6.45 -6.86 14.50
CA SER A 377 6.52 -7.12 13.05
C SER A 377 7.85 -6.62 12.47
N ALA A 378 8.36 -5.47 12.93
CA ALA A 378 9.67 -4.97 12.51
C ALA A 378 10.79 -5.95 12.90
N ALA A 379 10.80 -6.41 14.16
CA ALA A 379 11.77 -7.39 14.65
C ALA A 379 11.68 -8.73 13.90
N ALA A 380 10.46 -9.18 13.58
CA ALA A 380 10.22 -10.41 12.85
C ALA A 380 10.79 -10.33 11.42
N LEU A 381 10.51 -9.22 10.72
CA LEU A 381 11.02 -8.97 9.37
C LEU A 381 12.54 -8.78 9.36
N GLU A 382 13.11 -8.10 10.35
CA GLU A 382 14.56 -7.96 10.48
C GLU A 382 15.24 -9.33 10.65
N GLY A 383 14.68 -10.18 11.51
CA GLY A 383 15.14 -11.56 11.69
C GLY A 383 15.09 -12.39 10.41
N ALA A 384 14.02 -12.21 9.62
CA ALA A 384 13.87 -12.87 8.32
C ALA A 384 14.89 -12.37 7.30
N VAL A 385 15.28 -11.10 7.32
CA VAL A 385 16.21 -10.52 6.33
C VAL A 385 17.68 -10.77 6.69
N GLU A 386 18.10 -10.51 7.92
CA GLU A 386 19.51 -10.39 8.30
C GLU A 386 20.20 -11.72 8.65
N GLU A 387 19.59 -12.61 9.45
CA GLU A 387 20.38 -13.65 10.13
C GLU A 387 19.77 -15.06 10.16
N LYS A 388 18.54 -15.24 9.67
CA LYS A 388 17.87 -16.54 9.76
C LYS A 388 17.25 -16.89 8.41
N ASP A 389 17.42 -18.14 7.98
CA ASP A 389 16.73 -18.71 6.81
C ASP A 389 15.27 -19.00 7.21
N TRP A 390 14.62 -17.99 7.81
CA TRP A 390 13.26 -18.06 8.31
C TRP A 390 12.33 -18.31 7.15
N SER A 391 11.53 -19.36 7.30
CA SER A 391 10.34 -19.54 6.51
C SER A 391 9.30 -18.49 6.91
N TYR A 392 8.29 -18.35 6.06
CA TYR A 392 7.05 -17.67 6.43
C TYR A 392 6.53 -18.05 7.82
N LEU A 393 6.50 -19.35 8.15
CA LEU A 393 5.93 -19.82 9.42
C LEU A 393 6.74 -19.34 10.61
N ASP A 394 8.05 -19.24 10.47
CA ASP A 394 8.92 -18.74 11.55
C ASP A 394 8.61 -17.27 11.87
N VAL A 395 8.28 -16.45 10.87
CA VAL A 395 7.87 -15.05 11.06
C VAL A 395 6.56 -14.98 11.84
N VAL A 396 5.55 -15.74 11.42
CA VAL A 396 4.22 -15.74 12.06
C VAL A 396 4.30 -16.33 13.48
N GLU A 397 5.00 -17.43 13.67
CA GLU A 397 5.18 -18.07 14.98
C GLU A 397 5.94 -17.16 15.96
N TYR A 398 6.95 -16.42 15.46
CA TYR A 398 7.64 -15.41 16.25
C TYR A 398 6.67 -14.33 16.73
N ILE A 399 5.87 -13.73 15.83
CA ILE A 399 4.92 -12.67 16.20
C ILE A 399 3.91 -13.19 17.23
N ARG A 400 3.33 -14.38 17.02
CA ARG A 400 2.39 -15.00 17.96
C ARG A 400 3.02 -15.24 19.33
N THR A 401 4.23 -15.77 19.38
CA THR A 401 4.93 -16.07 20.63
C THR A 401 5.20 -14.79 21.45
N GLU A 402 5.61 -13.71 20.79
CA GLU A 402 5.84 -12.42 21.45
C GLU A 402 4.52 -11.82 21.98
N ILE A 403 3.44 -11.90 21.20
CA ILE A 403 2.11 -11.44 21.61
C ILE A 403 1.58 -12.23 22.82
N ASP A 404 1.65 -13.56 22.78
CA ASP A 404 1.25 -14.41 23.91
C ASP A 404 2.05 -14.07 25.18
N SER A 405 3.34 -13.77 25.03
CA SER A 405 4.20 -13.37 26.13
C SER A 405 3.79 -12.01 26.73
N ILE A 406 3.38 -11.06 25.89
CA ILE A 406 2.88 -9.75 26.34
C ILE A 406 1.54 -9.90 27.06
N ILE A 407 0.62 -10.70 26.52
CA ILE A 407 -0.68 -10.98 27.14
C ILE A 407 -0.46 -11.59 28.53
N GLU A 408 0.42 -12.60 28.63
CA GLU A 408 0.71 -13.26 29.91
C GLU A 408 1.38 -12.31 30.90
N ALA A 409 2.35 -11.49 30.46
CA ALA A 409 3.01 -10.51 31.32
C ALA A 409 2.01 -9.49 31.88
N LYS A 410 1.12 -8.96 31.05
CA LYS A 410 0.07 -8.00 31.45
C LYS A 410 -0.94 -8.62 32.40
N ARG A 411 -1.30 -9.90 32.21
CA ARG A 411 -2.14 -10.62 33.18
C ARG A 411 -1.44 -10.77 34.52
N ILE A 412 -0.13 -11.05 34.55
CA ILE A 412 0.64 -11.28 35.78
C ILE A 412 0.92 -9.97 36.55
N GLU A 413 1.25 -8.87 35.88
CA GLU A 413 1.51 -7.57 36.54
C GLU A 413 0.32 -7.05 37.35
N GLU A 414 -0.84 -7.68 37.17
CA GLU A 414 -2.15 -7.18 37.59
C GLU A 414 -2.87 -8.13 38.57
N VAL A 415 -2.26 -9.28 38.89
CA VAL A 415 -2.60 -10.15 40.04
C VAL A 415 -1.71 -9.82 41.23
#